data_AF-A0A925JE00-F1
#
_entry.id   AF-A0A925JE00-F1
#
_cell.length_a   1.000
_cell.length_b   1.000
_cell.length_c   1.000
_cell.angle_alpha   90.00
_cell.angle_beta   90.00
_cell.angle_gamma   90.00
#
_symmetry.space_group_name_H-M   'P 1'
#
loop_
_entity.id
_entity.type
_entity.pdbx_description
1 polymer ?
#
loop_
_entity_poly.entity_id
_entity_poly.type
_entity_poly.pdbx_seq_one_letter_code
_entity_poly.pdbx_strand_id
1 'polypeptide(L)' 'MEYTQAEIIQTLRMTEMEHLDIRTVTLGLSLRDCATDSLERTAEKARAKIESVAARLVSTVDE' A
#
# COMPACT_ATOMS: atom_id res chain seq x y z
N MET A 1 6.75 15.11 -0.64
CA MET A 1 6.14 15.80 -1.79
C MET A 1 5.07 16.70 -1.23
N GLU A 2 5.16 17.99 -1.49
CA GLU A 2 4.04 18.91 -1.27
C GLU A 2 3.36 19.13 -2.63
N TYR A 3 2.05 18.89 -2.70
CA TYR A 3 1.23 19.19 -3.87
C TYR A 3 0.47 20.49 -3.63
N THR A 4 0.33 21.30 -4.66
CA THR A 4 -0.47 22.53 -4.59
C THR A 4 -1.97 22.20 -4.59
N GLN A 5 -2.79 23.09 -4.02
CA GLN A 5 -4.25 22.92 -4.04
C GLN A 5 -4.80 22.82 -5.47
N ALA A 6 -4.21 23.55 -6.42
CA ALA A 6 -4.62 23.50 -7.81
C ALA A 6 -4.41 22.11 -8.43
N GLU A 7 -3.26 21.47 -8.17
CA GLU A 7 -2.97 20.12 -8.65
C GLU A 7 -3.96 19.10 -8.08
N ILE A 8 -4.26 19.16 -6.78
CA ILE A 8 -5.23 18.27 -6.12
C ILE A 8 -6.61 18.38 -6.80
N ILE A 9 -7.08 19.61 -7.05
CA ILE A 9 -8.38 19.85 -7.70
C ILE A 9 -8.38 19.38 -9.15
N GLN A 10 -7.27 19.50 -9.89
CA GLN A 10 -7.19 18.94 -11.25
C GLN A 10 -7.29 17.42 -11.24
N THR A 11 -6.56 16.73 -10.34
CA THR A 11 -6.64 15.27 -10.24
C THR A 11 -8.05 14.80 -9.89
N LEU A 12 -8.74 15.47 -8.96
CA LEU A 12 -10.14 15.16 -8.63
C LEU A 12 -11.04 15.22 -9.88
N ARG A 13 -10.92 16.29 -10.67
CA ARG A 13 -11.69 16.44 -11.92
C ARG A 13 -11.40 15.33 -12.91
N MET A 14 -10.14 14.92 -13.06
CA MET A 14 -9.78 13.83 -13.96
C MET A 14 -10.42 12.51 -13.53
N THR A 15 -10.41 12.18 -12.24
CA THR A 15 -11.07 10.95 -11.75
C THR A 15 -12.59 10.97 -11.94
N GLU A 16 -13.25 12.09 -11.66
CA GLU A 16 -14.73 12.17 -11.71
C GLU A 16 -15.28 12.38 -13.13
N MET A 17 -14.67 13.25 -13.93
CA MET A 17 -15.18 13.67 -15.24
C MET A 17 -14.68 12.78 -16.38
N GLU A 18 -13.49 12.18 -16.26
CA GLU A 18 -12.91 11.30 -17.28
C GLU A 18 -13.07 9.81 -16.93
N HIS A 19 -13.82 9.49 -15.85
CA HIS A 19 -14.14 8.13 -15.41
C HIS A 19 -12.92 7.21 -15.21
N LEU A 20 -11.82 7.75 -14.69
CA LEU A 20 -10.62 6.96 -14.40
C LEU A 20 -10.84 6.10 -13.15
N ASP A 21 -10.58 4.80 -13.25
CA ASP A 21 -10.66 3.85 -12.14
C ASP A 21 -9.29 3.41 -11.63
N ILE A 22 -9.18 3.25 -10.31
CA ILE A 22 -7.98 2.68 -9.70
C ILE A 22 -8.03 1.16 -9.85
N ARG A 23 -7.13 0.60 -10.67
CA ARG A 23 -7.05 -0.85 -10.94
C ARG A 23 -6.40 -1.64 -9.82
N THR A 24 -5.46 -1.05 -9.11
CA THR A 24 -4.68 -1.73 -8.07
C THR A 24 -4.05 -0.73 -7.11
N VAL A 25 -3.99 -1.10 -5.84
CA VAL A 25 -3.17 -0.45 -4.82
C VAL A 25 -2.16 -1.49 -4.34
N THR A 26 -0.87 -1.18 -4.45
CA THR A 26 0.21 -2.10 -4.07
C THR A 26 0.95 -1.56 -2.87
N LEU A 27 1.06 -2.40 -1.82
CA LEU A 27 1.89 -2.13 -0.65
C LEU A 27 3.23 -2.85 -0.79
N GLY A 28 4.30 -2.07 -0.97
CA GLY A 28 5.67 -2.59 -0.99
C GLY A 28 6.22 -2.81 0.42
N LEU A 29 6.73 -4.01 0.70
CA LEU A 29 7.31 -4.37 1.99
C LEU A 29 8.73 -4.93 1.80
N SER A 30 9.71 -4.36 2.50
CA SER A 30 11.04 -4.96 2.58
C SER A 30 11.01 -6.13 3.57
N LEU A 31 11.53 -7.29 3.16
CA LEU A 31 11.68 -8.48 4.02
C LEU A 31 13.12 -8.65 4.55
N ARG A 32 14.02 -7.69 4.31
CA ARG A 32 15.44 -7.81 4.68
C ARG A 32 15.65 -7.98 6.19
N ASP A 33 14.78 -7.38 7.00
CA ASP A 33 14.75 -7.48 8.46
C ASP A 33 14.10 -8.78 8.97
N CYS A 34 13.50 -9.57 8.10
CA CYS A 34 12.93 -10.88 8.45
C CYS A 34 13.96 -12.01 8.44
N ALA A 35 15.18 -11.78 7.93
CA ALA A 35 16.23 -12.79 7.84
C ALA A 35 16.60 -13.35 9.23
N THR A 36 16.68 -14.68 9.32
CA THR A 36 17.10 -15.40 10.53
C THR A 36 18.02 -16.57 10.17
N ASP A 37 18.43 -17.33 11.17
CA ASP A 37 19.25 -18.54 11.07
C ASP A 37 18.50 -19.76 10.50
N SER A 38 17.17 -19.72 10.45
CA SER A 38 16.33 -20.81 9.92
C SER A 38 15.33 -20.30 8.88
N LEU A 39 14.99 -21.16 7.91
CA LEU A 39 14.01 -20.81 6.87
C LEU A 39 12.61 -20.66 7.48
N GLU A 40 12.26 -21.54 8.41
CA GLU A 40 10.97 -21.57 9.11
C GLU A 40 10.76 -20.26 9.89
N ARG A 41 11.75 -19.85 10.68
CA ARG A 41 11.69 -18.59 11.44
C ARG A 41 11.62 -17.36 10.55
N THR A 42 12.32 -17.39 9.41
CA THR A 42 12.27 -16.31 8.42
C THR A 42 10.86 -16.20 7.82
N ALA A 43 10.24 -17.33 7.48
CA ALA A 43 8.88 -17.38 6.96
C ALA A 43 7.84 -16.88 7.99
N GLU A 44 7.98 -17.27 9.26
CA GLU A 44 7.11 -16.79 10.34
C GLU A 44 7.21 -15.27 10.52
N LYS A 45 8.44 -14.72 10.52
CA LYS A 45 8.64 -13.27 10.61
C LYS A 45 8.08 -12.52 9.42
N ALA A 46 8.27 -13.05 8.21
CA ALA A 46 7.71 -12.45 6.99
C ALA A 46 6.18 -12.42 7.06
N ARG A 47 5.54 -13.53 7.46
CA ARG A 47 4.09 -13.61 7.63
C ARG A 47 3.58 -12.59 8.65
N ALA A 48 4.18 -12.55 9.85
CA ALA A 48 3.77 -11.61 10.90
C ALA A 48 3.93 -10.14 10.45
N LYS A 49 4.99 -9.82 9.71
CA LYS A 49 5.20 -8.48 9.15
C LYS A 49 4.14 -8.12 8.10
N ILE A 50 3.84 -9.04 7.18
CA ILE A 50 2.80 -8.82 6.16
C ILE A 50 1.44 -8.61 6.83
N GLU A 51 1.05 -9.48 7.76
CA GLU A 51 -0.23 -9.38 8.46
C GLU A 51 -0.37 -8.08 9.25
N SER A 52 0.68 -7.65 9.97
CA SER A 52 0.64 -6.43 10.77
C SER A 52 0.62 -5.16 9.93
N VAL A 53 1.47 -5.05 8.90
CA VAL A 53 1.57 -3.83 8.10
C VAL A 53 0.41 -3.70 7.11
N ALA A 54 -0.06 -4.81 6.53
CA ALA A 54 -1.18 -4.81 5.59
C ALA A 54 -2.56 -4.88 6.26
N ALA A 55 -2.64 -4.92 7.60
CA ALA A 55 -3.87 -5.15 8.36
C ALA A 55 -5.06 -4.26 7.97
N ARG A 56 -4.78 -3.03 7.50
CA ARG A 56 -5.80 -2.04 7.10
C ARG A 56 -5.77 -1.69 5.61
N LEU A 57 -4.97 -2.39 4.80
CA LEU A 57 -4.79 -2.01 3.40
C LEU A 57 -6.12 -2.00 2.64
N VAL A 58 -6.95 -3.04 2.82
CA VAL A 58 -8.25 -3.15 2.15
C VAL A 58 -9.23 -2.10 2.66
N SER A 59 -9.40 -2.00 3.99
CA SER A 59 -10.34 -1.04 4.57
C SER A 59 -10.01 0.41 4.21
N THR A 60 -8.72 0.77 4.16
CA THR A 60 -8.31 2.14 3.79
C THR A 60 -8.47 2.43 2.29
N VAL A 61 -8.52 1.41 1.43
CA VAL A 61 -8.72 1.57 -0.01
C VAL A 61 -10.21 1.57 -0.38
N ASP A 62 -11.03 0.86 0.39
CA ASP A 62 -12.48 0.78 0.21
C ASP A 62 -13.25 1.94 0.89
N GLU A 63 -12.58 2.72 1.75
CA GLU A 63 -13.10 3.96 2.37
C GLU A 63 -13.12 5.14 1.38
#